data_AF-A0A971PEE3-F1
#
_entry.id   AF-A0A971PEE3-F1
#
_cell.length_a   1.000
_cell.length_b   1.000
_cell.length_c   1.000
_cell.angle_alpha   90.00
_cell.angle_beta   90.00
_cell.angle_gamma   90.00
#
_symmetry.space_group_name_H-M   'P 1'
#
loop_
_entity.id
_entity.type
_entity.pdbx_description
1 polymer ?
#
loop_
_entity_poly.entity_id
_entity_poly.type
_entity_poly.pdbx_seq_one_letter_code
_entity_poly.pdbx_strand_id
1 'polypeptide(L)' 'ELIKKLQEAFPAGKVSCVDAREFAAKLGLDSQEIGKACNASGIKIFGCELGCFK' A
#
# COMPACT_ATOMS: atom_id res chain seq x y z
N GLU A 1 -8.48 1.02 -11.29
CA GLU A 1 -8.55 -0.40 -10.87
C GLU A 1 -7.64 -0.77 -9.69
N LEU A 2 -6.54 -0.04 -9.45
CA LEU A 2 -5.61 -0.31 -8.34
C LEU A 2 -6.26 -0.33 -6.95
N ILE A 3 -7.16 0.63 -6.68
CA ILE A 3 -7.92 0.73 -5.41
C ILE A 3 -8.73 -0.56 -5.15
N LYS A 4 -9.31 -1.15 -6.20
CA LYS A 4 -10.13 -2.36 -6.09
C LYS A 4 -9.29 -3.56 -5.67
N LYS A 5 -8.13 -3.75 -6.32
CA LYS A 5 -7.14 -4.76 -5.95
C LYS A 5 -6.61 -4.57 -4.53
N LEU A 6 -6.43 -3.33 -4.09
CA LEU A 6 -6.00 -2.99 -2.73
C LEU A 6 -7.08 -3.32 -1.69
N GLN A 7 -8.36 -3.05 -1.98
CA GLN A 7 -9.46 -3.44 -1.09
C GLN A 7 -9.66 -4.96 -1.02
N GLU A 8 -9.46 -5.66 -2.14
CA GLU A 8 -9.50 -7.14 -2.18
C GLU A 8 -8.31 -7.77 -1.46
N ALA A 9 -7.11 -7.21 -1.62
CA ALA A 9 -5.90 -7.70 -0.97
C ALA A 9 -5.85 -7.35 0.53
N PHE A 10 -6.37 -6.18 0.92
CA PHE A 10 -6.30 -5.64 2.27
C PHE A 10 -7.69 -5.21 2.79
N PRO A 11 -8.60 -6.17 3.03
CA PRO A 11 -9.95 -5.87 3.53
C PRO A 11 -9.95 -5.29 4.95
N ALA A 12 -8.85 -5.48 5.70
CA ALA A 12 -8.68 -4.95 7.05
C ALA A 12 -8.43 -3.43 7.11
N GLY A 13 -8.26 -2.75 5.98
CA GLY A 13 -7.99 -1.31 5.91
C GLY A 13 -6.60 -0.91 6.45
N LYS A 14 -5.68 -1.86 6.55
CA LYS A 14 -4.31 -1.63 7.01
C LYS A 14 -3.34 -2.59 6.33
N VAL A 15 -2.15 -2.10 6.02
CA VAL A 15 -1.11 -2.84 5.29
C VAL A 15 0.27 -2.48 5.83
N SER A 16 1.16 -3.47 5.88
CA SER A 16 2.57 -3.27 6.23
C SER A 16 3.26 -2.48 5.12
N CYS A 17 4.25 -1.64 5.46
CA CYS A 17 5.05 -0.96 4.43
C CYS A 17 5.73 -1.96 3.47
N VAL A 18 6.14 -3.13 3.96
CA VAL A 18 6.72 -4.21 3.15
C VAL A 18 5.70 -4.76 2.17
N ASP A 19 4.53 -5.20 2.66
CA ASP A 19 3.44 -5.70 1.83
C ASP A 19 3.01 -4.69 0.76
N ALA A 20 2.85 -3.42 1.12
CA ALA A 20 2.50 -2.37 0.17
C ALA A 20 3.56 -2.25 -0.93
N ARG A 21 4.84 -2.33 -0.56
CA ARG A 21 5.98 -2.20 -1.48
C ARG A 21 6.16 -3.44 -2.36
N GLU A 22 5.94 -4.64 -1.81
CA GLU A 22 5.90 -5.89 -2.57
C GLU A 22 4.74 -5.89 -3.56
N PHE A 23 3.57 -5.39 -3.14
CA PHE A 23 2.41 -5.26 -4.01
C PHE A 23 2.68 -4.26 -5.14
N ALA A 24 3.34 -3.14 -4.83
CA ALA A 24 3.80 -2.17 -5.82
C ALA A 24 4.77 -2.81 -6.82
N ALA A 25 5.78 -3.55 -6.34
CA ALA A 25 6.74 -4.26 -7.19
C ALA A 25 6.08 -5.29 -8.11
N LYS A 26 5.10 -6.06 -7.60
CA LYS A 26 4.31 -7.02 -8.40
C LYS A 26 3.51 -6.34 -9.51
N LEU A 27 3.08 -5.10 -9.29
CA LEU A 27 2.34 -4.31 -10.26
C LEU A 27 3.25 -3.42 -11.14
N GLY A 28 4.55 -3.40 -10.89
CA GLY A 28 5.49 -2.49 -11.54
C GLY A 28 5.25 -1.01 -11.20
N LEU A 29 4.62 -0.73 -10.06
CA LEU A 29 4.30 0.60 -9.59
C LEU A 29 5.34 1.09 -8.58
N ASP A 30 5.50 2.41 -8.51
CA ASP A 30 6.33 3.04 -7.51
C ASP A 30 5.66 3.01 -6.12
N SER A 31 6.49 3.02 -5.07
CA SER A 31 6.01 3.09 -3.68
C SER A 31 5.17 4.34 -3.42
N GLN A 32 5.41 5.42 -4.16
CA GLN A 32 4.61 6.64 -4.07
C GLN A 32 3.19 6.44 -4.64
N GLU A 33 3.05 5.73 -5.76
CA GLU A 33 1.75 5.45 -6.38
C GLU A 33 0.93 4.47 -5.54
N ILE A 34 1.56 3.42 -5.00
CA ILE A 34 0.87 2.51 -4.07
C ILE A 34 0.47 3.25 -2.79
N GLY A 35 1.31 4.16 -2.28
CA GLY A 35 1.03 4.97 -1.10
C GLY A 35 -0.18 5.88 -1.29
N LYS A 36 -0.24 6.59 -2.43
CA LYS A 36 -1.43 7.39 -2.81
C LYS A 36 -2.68 6.53 -2.93
N ALA A 37 -2.56 5.36 -3.56
CA ALA A 37 -3.70 4.46 -3.76
C ALA A 37 -4.21 3.88 -2.43
N CYS A 38 -3.32 3.46 -1.53
CA CYS A 38 -3.66 3.05 -0.16
C CYS A 38 -4.37 4.20 0.57
N ASN A 39 -3.81 5.41 0.54
CA ASN A 39 -4.39 6.56 1.21
C ASN A 39 -5.77 6.94 0.65
N ALA A 40 -5.93 6.91 -0.68
CA ALA A 40 -7.21 7.14 -1.36
C ALA A 40 -8.24 6.03 -1.09
N SER A 41 -7.77 4.80 -0.90
CA SER A 41 -8.61 3.65 -0.55
C SER A 41 -8.96 3.57 0.94
N GLY A 42 -8.43 4.48 1.78
CA GLY A 42 -8.60 4.45 3.23
C GLY A 42 -7.78 3.36 3.94
N ILE A 43 -6.77 2.80 3.26
CA ILE A 43 -5.88 1.77 3.80
C ILE A 43 -4.70 2.45 4.48
N LYS A 44 -4.52 2.18 5.77
CA LYS A 44 -3.42 2.72 6.56
C LYS A 44 -2.16 1.88 6.38
N ILE A 45 -1.10 2.50 5.87
CA ILE A 45 0.23 1.88 5.83
C ILE A 45 0.87 2.03 7.22
N PHE A 46 1.39 0.94 7.79
CA PHE A 46 2.08 0.95 9.08
C PHE A 46 3.38 0.14 9.03
N GLY A 47 4.23 0.33 10.05
CA GLY A 47 5.46 -0.45 10.20
C GLY A 47 6.45 -0.23 9.05
N CYS A 48 6.79 1.04 8.77
CA CYS A 48 7.83 1.34 7.79
C CYS A 48 9.22 1.01 8.36
N GLU A 49 9.78 -0.12 7.97
CA GLU A 49 11.14 -0.54 8.36
C GLU A 49 12.22 0.44 7.85
N LEU A 50 11.90 1.21 6.81
CA LEU A 50 12.78 2.22 6.23
C LEU A 50 12.58 3.63 6.84
N GLY A 51 11.59 3.80 7.73
CA GLY A 51 11.28 5.09 8.36
C GLY A 51 10.69 6.15 7.42
N CYS A 52 10.23 5.78 6.22
CA CYS A 52 9.65 6.71 5.23
C CYS A 52 8.27 7.28 5.62
N PHE A 53 7.52 6.57 6.47
CA PHE A 53 6.21 7.00 6.96
C PHE A 53 6.35 7.28 8.46
N LYS A 54 6.57 8.53 8.82
CA LYS A 54 6.62 9.02 10.20
C LYS A 54 5.48 10.00 10.44
#